data_AF-A0A3S4I993-F1
#
_entry.id   AF-A0A3S4I993-F1
#
_cell.length_a   1.000
_cell.length_b   1.000
_cell.length_c   1.000
_cell.angle_alpha   90.00
_cell.angle_beta   90.00
_cell.angle_gamma   90.00
#
_symmetry.space_group_name_H-M   'P 1'
#
loop_
_entity.id
_entity.type
_entity.pdbx_description
1 polymer ?
#
loop_
_entity_poly.entity_id
_entity_poly.type
_entity_poly.pdbx_seq_one_letter_code
_entity_poly.pdbx_strand_id
1 'polypeptide(L)'
;MSQPGGVGKDAGPFADDSGIRSLKSQLNAILRQPFDGVTLGQLGIKATRDGTLELDSKKLGETLKATPDALDRFFNGASQNGALKQSADYLDKWLNGSNGMLKLRRDSEDRNQKDLGRRQDALQKTFDQTYNRYLAQFTKLQSMQDQMTQTMGMLNSNFI
;
A
#
# COMPACT_ATOMS: atom_id res chain seq x y z
N MET A 1 -10.32 -3.61 5.71
CA MET A 1 -9.30 -3.03 4.80
C MET A 1 -8.28 -2.15 5.53
N SER A 2 -8.70 -1.22 6.40
CA SER A 2 -7.80 -0.27 7.10
C SER A 2 -8.12 -0.07 8.58
N GLN A 3 -8.80 -1.06 9.19
CA GLN A 3 -8.99 -1.09 10.64
C GLN A 3 -7.79 -1.78 11.28
N PRO A 4 -7.30 -1.26 12.43
CA PRO A 4 -6.27 -1.95 13.20
C PRO A 4 -6.80 -3.32 13.64
N GLY A 5 -5.90 -4.31 13.68
CA GLY A 5 -6.22 -5.64 14.19
C GLY A 5 -6.63 -5.57 15.66
N GLY A 6 -7.50 -6.50 16.07
CA GLY A 6 -7.90 -6.71 17.46
C GLY A 6 -7.42 -8.07 17.96
N VAL A 7 -7.59 -8.37 19.25
CA VAL A 7 -7.31 -9.71 19.77
C VAL A 7 -8.17 -10.73 19.01
N GLY A 8 -7.52 -11.58 18.19
CA GLY A 8 -8.18 -12.58 17.35
C GLY A 8 -8.69 -12.10 15.98
N LYS A 9 -8.36 -10.88 15.54
CA LYS A 9 -8.67 -10.39 14.17
C LYS A 9 -7.45 -9.74 13.53
N ASP A 10 -7.05 -10.28 12.39
CA ASP A 10 -5.96 -9.72 11.59
C ASP A 10 -6.28 -8.30 11.14
N ALA A 11 -5.24 -7.46 11.19
CA ALA A 11 -5.30 -6.12 10.68
C ALA A 11 -5.60 -6.14 9.18
N GLY A 12 -6.41 -5.19 8.71
CA GLY A 12 -6.61 -5.07 7.25
C GLY A 12 -5.28 -4.76 6.54
N PRO A 13 -5.13 -5.09 5.24
CA PRO A 13 -3.88 -4.88 4.50
C PRO A 13 -3.32 -3.45 4.53
N PHE A 14 -4.18 -2.45 4.80
CA PHE A 14 -3.82 -1.03 4.90
C PHE A 14 -4.01 -0.47 6.31
N ALA A 15 -4.07 -1.31 7.35
CA ALA A 15 -4.23 -0.87 8.73
C ALA A 15 -3.06 0.02 9.19
N ASP A 16 -1.86 -0.27 8.68
CA ASP A 16 -0.63 0.46 8.98
C ASP A 16 -0.19 1.46 7.90
N ASP A 17 -1.01 1.62 6.85
CA ASP A 17 -0.73 2.61 5.83
C ASP A 17 -0.93 4.03 6.41
N SER A 18 0.19 4.72 6.64
CA SER A 18 0.22 6.09 7.15
C SER A 18 -0.53 7.07 6.26
N GLY A 19 -0.54 6.83 4.95
CA GLY A 19 -1.31 7.62 3.99
C GLY A 19 -2.80 7.44 4.15
N ILE A 20 -3.29 6.20 4.26
CA ILE A 20 -4.72 5.94 4.49
C ILE A 20 -5.18 6.48 5.85
N ARG A 21 -4.34 6.38 6.89
CA ARG A 21 -4.62 7.03 8.18
C ARG A 21 -4.71 8.54 8.05
N SER A 22 -3.79 9.16 7.30
CA SER A 22 -3.79 10.60 7.06
C SER A 22 -4.99 11.06 6.24
N LEU A 23 -5.36 10.31 5.18
CA LEU A 23 -6.55 10.53 4.36
C LEU A 23 -7.82 10.57 5.22
N LYS A 24 -8.01 9.54 6.06
CA LYS A 24 -9.16 9.47 7.00
C LYS A 24 -9.14 10.62 8.00
N SER A 25 -7.97 10.93 8.58
CA SER A 25 -7.83 12.01 9.56
C SER A 25 -8.20 13.36 8.95
N GLN A 26 -7.72 13.65 7.74
CA GLN A 26 -8.01 14.91 7.06
C GLN A 26 -9.47 15.01 6.64
N LEU A 27 -10.09 13.94 6.13
CA LEU A 27 -11.53 13.91 5.83
C LEU A 27 -12.37 14.15 7.09
N ASN A 28 -12.02 13.49 8.20
CA ASN A 28 -12.70 13.71 9.47
C ASN A 28 -12.50 15.15 9.99
N ALA A 29 -11.32 15.74 9.79
CA ALA A 29 -11.08 17.13 10.13
C ALA A 29 -11.96 18.07 9.29
N ILE A 30 -12.07 17.81 7.98
CA ILE A 30 -12.93 18.59 7.08
C ILE A 30 -14.39 18.52 7.53
N LEU A 31 -14.89 17.35 7.90
CA LEU A 31 -16.28 17.18 8.33
C LEU A 31 -16.58 17.73 9.73
N ARG A 32 -15.57 17.91 10.58
CA ARG A 32 -15.73 18.42 11.95
C ARG A 32 -15.62 19.95 12.04
N GLN A 33 -15.01 20.59 11.06
CA GLN A 33 -14.89 22.04 11.06
C GLN A 33 -16.25 22.71 10.82
N PRO A 34 -16.46 23.94 11.33
CA PRO A 34 -17.64 24.71 11.02
C PRO A 34 -17.59 25.28 9.59
N PHE A 35 -18.74 25.33 8.93
CA PHE A 35 -18.95 25.99 7.66
C PHE A 35 -20.09 27.00 7.83
N ASP A 36 -19.80 28.28 7.57
CA ASP A 36 -20.72 29.40 7.81
C ASP A 36 -21.41 29.35 9.18
N GLY A 37 -20.63 28.99 10.22
CA GLY A 37 -21.09 28.88 11.60
C GLY A 37 -21.89 27.61 11.93
N VAL A 38 -22.15 26.74 10.94
CA VAL A 38 -22.83 25.46 11.12
C VAL A 38 -21.82 24.33 11.27
N THR A 39 -22.07 23.42 12.22
CA THR A 39 -21.27 22.20 12.42
C THR A 39 -22.11 20.95 12.17
N LEU A 40 -21.43 19.86 11.81
CA LEU A 40 -22.07 18.55 11.58
C LEU A 40 -22.90 18.07 12.80
N GLY A 41 -22.42 18.36 14.02
CA GLY A 41 -23.11 18.03 15.26
C GLY A 41 -24.38 18.85 15.52
N GLN A 42 -24.47 20.08 15.01
CA GLN A 42 -25.71 20.88 15.05
C GLN A 42 -26.76 20.32 14.09
N LEU A 43 -26.34 19.73 12.97
CA LEU A 43 -27.21 19.02 12.03
C LEU A 43 -27.65 17.63 12.55
N GLY A 44 -27.31 17.27 13.79
CA GLY A 44 -27.68 15.99 14.37
C GLY A 44 -26.87 14.80 13.85
N ILE A 45 -25.80 15.04 13.07
CA ILE A 45 -24.95 13.98 12.54
C ILE A 45 -23.76 13.79 13.50
N LYS A 46 -23.58 12.56 13.98
CA LYS A 46 -22.45 12.18 14.84
C LYS A 46 -21.63 11.07 14.19
N ALA A 47 -20.31 11.16 14.29
CA ALA A 47 -19.40 10.11 13.87
C ALA A 47 -19.11 9.18 15.06
N THR A 48 -19.34 7.89 14.89
CA THR A 48 -19.02 6.86 15.88
C THR A 48 -17.51 6.58 15.91
N ARG A 49 -17.04 5.79 16.89
CA ARG A 49 -15.63 5.43 17.05
C ARG A 49 -15.07 4.63 15.87
N ASP A 50 -15.93 3.86 15.21
CA ASP A 50 -15.65 3.07 14.01
C ASP A 50 -15.75 3.89 12.71
N GLY A 51 -16.19 5.15 12.78
CA GLY A 51 -16.30 6.06 11.64
C GLY A 51 -17.65 6.02 10.92
N THR A 52 -18.63 5.29 11.46
CA THR A 52 -20.01 5.30 10.95
C THR A 52 -20.68 6.64 11.30
N LEU A 53 -21.45 7.19 10.37
CA LEU A 53 -22.25 8.40 10.62
C LEU A 53 -23.65 7.98 11.08
N GLU A 54 -24.04 8.43 12.27
CA GLU A 54 -25.38 8.26 12.80
C GLU A 54 -26.13 9.59 12.77
N LEU A 55 -27.40 9.56 12.38
CA LEU A 55 -28.27 10.73 12.28
C LEU A 55 -29.29 10.74 13.42
N ASP A 56 -29.33 11.85 14.16
CA ASP A 56 -30.45 12.23 15.03
C ASP A 56 -31.44 13.08 14.23
N SER A 57 -32.46 12.43 13.68
CA SER A 57 -33.49 13.08 12.87
C SER A 57 -34.30 14.12 13.64
N LYS A 58 -34.46 13.96 14.96
CA LYS A 58 -35.19 14.92 15.80
C LYS A 58 -34.40 16.22 15.89
N LYS A 59 -33.11 16.11 16.22
CA LYS A 59 -32.21 17.27 16.30
C LYS A 59 -32.05 17.96 14.95
N LEU A 60 -31.92 17.20 13.85
CA LEU A 60 -31.91 17.77 12.50
C LEU A 60 -33.18 18.59 12.24
N GLY A 61 -34.36 18.03 12.56
CA GLY A 61 -35.64 18.71 12.38
C GLY A 61 -35.77 19.99 13.22
N GLU A 62 -35.29 20.00 14.46
CA GLU A 62 -35.24 21.19 15.31
C GLU A 62 -34.32 22.27 14.73
N THR A 63 -33.12 21.88 14.29
CA THR A 63 -32.16 22.78 13.65
C THR A 63 -32.71 23.39 12.36
N LEU A 64 -33.37 22.61 11.51
CA LEU A 64 -33.95 23.10 10.25
C LEU A 64 -35.16 24.02 10.46
N LYS A 65 -35.92 23.83 11.55
CA LYS A 65 -36.97 24.79 11.93
C LYS A 65 -36.40 26.13 12.38
N ALA A 66 -35.30 26.12 13.12
CA ALA A 66 -34.65 27.34 13.61
C ALA A 66 -33.78 28.02 12.53
N THR A 67 -33.19 27.23 11.63
CA THR A 67 -32.26 27.69 10.59
C THR A 67 -32.46 26.84 9.33
N PRO A 68 -33.42 27.21 8.46
CA PRO A 68 -33.79 26.42 7.28
C PRO A 68 -32.66 26.21 6.27
N ASP A 69 -31.69 27.11 6.23
CA ASP A 69 -30.53 27.08 5.34
C ASP A 69 -29.30 26.40 5.96
N ALA A 70 -29.40 25.81 7.15
CA ALA A 70 -28.27 25.21 7.86
C ALA A 70 -27.55 24.11 7.06
N LEU A 71 -28.30 23.30 6.30
CA LEU A 71 -27.72 22.27 5.43
C LEU A 71 -26.96 22.89 4.27
N ASP A 72 -27.51 23.92 3.64
CA ASP A 72 -26.90 24.60 2.50
C ASP A 72 -25.59 25.29 2.92
N ARG A 73 -25.64 26.01 4.04
CA ARG A 73 -24.47 26.62 4.70
C ARG A 73 -23.37 25.60 4.99
N PHE A 74 -23.72 24.42 5.48
CA PHE A 74 -22.72 23.43 5.83
C PHE A 74 -22.10 22.75 4.60
N PHE A 75 -22.94 22.25 3.70
CA PHE A 75 -22.50 21.40 2.59
C PHE A 75 -22.00 22.20 1.38
N ASN A 76 -22.70 23.26 1.00
CA ASN A 76 -22.34 24.10 -0.14
C ASN A 76 -21.50 25.30 0.29
N GLY A 77 -21.89 25.93 1.42
CA GLY A 77 -21.26 27.14 1.92
C GLY A 77 -21.53 28.37 1.04
N ALA A 78 -21.51 29.55 1.65
CA ALA A 78 -21.86 30.83 1.03
C ALA A 78 -20.96 31.18 -0.16
N SER A 79 -19.71 30.70 -0.16
CA SER A 79 -18.75 30.87 -1.26
C SER A 79 -18.51 29.59 -2.07
N GLN A 80 -19.48 28.64 -2.08
CA GLN A 80 -19.32 27.33 -2.71
C GLN A 80 -18.15 26.51 -2.15
N ASN A 81 -17.70 26.84 -0.93
CA ASN A 81 -16.55 26.23 -0.27
C ASN A 81 -16.96 25.47 1.00
N GLY A 82 -18.11 24.80 0.96
CA GLY A 82 -18.63 23.96 2.03
C GLY A 82 -17.94 22.61 2.13
N ALA A 83 -18.46 21.77 3.02
CA ALA A 83 -17.93 20.45 3.31
C ALA A 83 -17.81 19.55 2.07
N LEU A 84 -18.75 19.65 1.12
CA LEU A 84 -18.72 18.84 -0.10
C LEU A 84 -17.53 19.19 -0.99
N LYS A 85 -17.34 20.48 -1.28
CA LYS A 85 -16.24 20.93 -2.14
C LYS A 85 -14.89 20.58 -1.52
N GLN A 86 -14.69 20.89 -0.24
CA GLN A 86 -13.40 20.61 0.41
C GLN A 86 -13.10 19.11 0.47
N SER A 87 -14.12 18.28 0.72
CA SER A 87 -13.97 16.83 0.70
C SER A 87 -13.66 16.32 -0.70
N ALA A 88 -14.34 16.82 -1.73
CA ALA A 88 -14.12 16.45 -3.12
C ALA A 88 -12.72 16.86 -3.61
N ASP A 89 -12.31 18.11 -3.37
CA ASP A 89 -10.98 18.63 -3.73
C ASP A 89 -9.87 17.84 -3.03
N TYR A 90 -10.10 17.43 -1.78
CA TYR A 90 -9.13 16.58 -1.07
C TYR A 90 -9.09 15.17 -1.64
N LEU A 91 -10.25 14.55 -1.90
CA LEU A 91 -10.34 13.22 -2.51
C LEU A 91 -9.74 13.18 -3.92
N ASP A 92 -9.88 14.24 -4.70
CA ASP A 92 -9.32 14.32 -6.05
C ASP A 92 -7.79 14.15 -6.04
N LYS A 93 -7.09 14.75 -5.07
CA LYS A 93 -5.63 14.55 -4.88
C LYS A 93 -5.24 13.08 -4.71
N TRP A 94 -6.15 12.23 -4.24
CA TRP A 94 -5.93 10.81 -4.05
C TRP A 94 -6.41 9.96 -5.22
N LEU A 95 -7.57 10.30 -5.77
CA LEU A 95 -8.33 9.50 -6.73
C LEU A 95 -8.06 9.88 -8.19
N ASN A 96 -7.42 11.01 -8.45
CA ASN A 96 -7.14 11.47 -9.81
C ASN A 96 -6.41 10.37 -10.61
N GLY A 97 -6.99 10.00 -11.75
CA GLY A 97 -6.51 8.89 -12.57
C GLY A 97 -5.19 9.14 -13.29
N SER A 98 -4.70 10.38 -13.31
CA SER A 98 -3.46 10.76 -13.98
C SER A 98 -2.31 11.03 -13.00
N ASN A 99 -2.59 11.75 -11.91
CA ASN A 99 -1.56 12.19 -10.96
C ASN A 99 -1.94 11.96 -9.47
N GLY A 100 -3.03 11.25 -9.21
CA GLY A 100 -3.48 10.98 -7.84
C GLY A 100 -2.50 10.12 -7.07
N MET A 101 -2.45 10.31 -5.75
CA MET A 101 -1.56 9.58 -4.85
C MET A 101 -1.69 8.05 -4.99
N LEU A 102 -2.91 7.53 -5.18
CA LEU A 102 -3.12 6.08 -5.34
C LEU A 102 -2.52 5.55 -6.64
N LYS A 103 -2.60 6.33 -7.73
CA LYS A 103 -1.94 5.97 -8.99
C LYS A 103 -0.43 5.96 -8.84
N LEU A 104 0.15 7.01 -8.25
CA LEU A 104 1.60 7.09 -8.06
C LEU A 104 2.14 5.91 -7.24
N ARG A 105 1.40 5.49 -6.21
CA ARG A 105 1.71 4.29 -5.43
C ARG A 105 1.65 3.02 -6.28
N ARG A 106 0.58 2.83 -7.06
CA ARG A 106 0.47 1.68 -7.98
C ARG A 106 1.61 1.64 -8.98
N ASP A 107 1.90 2.76 -9.63
CA ASP A 107 2.98 2.87 -10.62
C ASP A 107 4.35 2.56 -9.98
N SER A 108 4.55 2.94 -8.71
CA SER A 108 5.78 2.62 -7.96
C SER A 108 5.88 1.12 -7.67
N GLU A 109 4.79 0.49 -7.23
CA GLU A 109 4.76 -0.95 -6.98
C GLU A 109 4.99 -1.76 -8.26
N ASP A 110 4.40 -1.35 -9.39
CA ASP A 110 4.63 -1.98 -10.68
C ASP A 110 6.10 -1.89 -11.10
N ARG A 111 6.77 -0.77 -10.81
CA ARG A 111 8.22 -0.62 -11.06
C ARG A 111 9.04 -1.50 -10.12
N ASN A 112 8.69 -1.57 -8.84
CA ASN A 112 9.36 -2.43 -7.87
C ASN A 112 9.25 -3.90 -8.27
N GLN A 113 8.06 -4.35 -8.69
CA GLN A 113 7.84 -5.73 -9.17
C GLN A 113 8.71 -6.03 -10.39
N LYS A 114 8.77 -5.12 -11.37
CA LYS A 114 9.64 -5.27 -12.55
C LYS A 114 11.11 -5.30 -12.18
N ASP A 115 11.54 -4.47 -11.22
CA ASP A 115 12.93 -4.47 -10.75
C ASP A 115 13.30 -5.77 -10.05
N LEU A 116 12.43 -6.27 -9.17
CA LEU A 116 12.60 -7.55 -8.49
C LEU A 116 12.69 -8.71 -9.50
N GLY A 117 11.84 -8.72 -10.53
CA GLY A 117 11.92 -9.71 -11.61
C GLY A 117 13.29 -9.69 -12.31
N ARG A 118 13.78 -8.50 -12.70
CA ARG A 118 15.11 -8.37 -13.32
C ARG A 118 16.24 -8.84 -12.40
N ARG A 119 16.14 -8.59 -11.09
CA ARG A 119 17.14 -9.07 -10.11
C ARG A 119 17.11 -10.58 -9.97
N GLN A 120 15.91 -11.17 -9.96
CA GLN A 120 15.73 -12.62 -9.93
C GLN A 120 16.36 -13.28 -11.16
N ASP A 121 16.11 -12.75 -12.36
CA ASP A 121 16.70 -13.25 -13.60
C ASP A 121 18.23 -13.15 -13.59
N ALA A 122 18.78 -12.03 -13.13
CA ALA A 122 20.21 -11.83 -13.01
C ALA A 122 20.86 -12.80 -12.01
N LEU A 123 20.19 -13.06 -10.89
CA LEU A 123 20.64 -14.04 -9.89
C LEU A 123 20.62 -15.45 -10.47
N GLN A 124 19.55 -15.83 -11.16
CA GLN A 124 19.43 -17.14 -11.80
C GLN A 124 20.57 -17.35 -12.81
N LYS A 125 20.84 -16.35 -13.66
CA LYS A 125 21.94 -16.42 -14.62
C LYS A 125 23.30 -16.60 -13.95
N THR A 126 23.53 -15.91 -12.83
CA THR A 126 24.77 -16.01 -12.06
C THR A 126 24.92 -17.40 -11.42
N PHE A 127 23.82 -17.94 -10.90
CA PHE A 127 23.76 -19.30 -10.38
C PHE A 127 24.10 -20.33 -11.47
N ASP A 128 23.45 -20.26 -12.63
CA ASP A 128 23.66 -21.21 -13.74
C ASP A 128 25.12 -21.19 -14.23
N GLN A 129 25.69 -19.98 -14.39
CA GLN A 129 27.10 -19.82 -14.77
C GLN A 129 28.05 -20.43 -13.75
N THR A 130 27.80 -20.19 -12.46
CA THR A 130 28.63 -20.68 -11.37
C THR A 130 28.53 -22.20 -11.25
N TYR A 131 27.31 -22.74 -11.33
CA TYR A 131 27.04 -24.17 -11.33
C TYR A 131 27.75 -24.87 -12.49
N ASN A 132 27.58 -24.37 -13.72
CA ASN A 132 28.22 -24.96 -14.89
C ASN A 132 29.75 -24.91 -14.80
N ARG A 133 30.32 -23.82 -14.27
CA ARG A 133 31.76 -23.72 -14.04
C ARG A 133 32.24 -24.77 -13.04
N TYR A 134 31.56 -24.92 -11.89
CA TYR A 134 31.94 -25.92 -10.90
C TYR A 134 31.74 -27.35 -11.39
N LEU A 135 30.68 -27.61 -12.16
CA LEU A 135 30.47 -28.90 -12.81
C LEU A 135 31.64 -29.24 -13.75
N ALA A 136 32.07 -28.29 -14.60
CA ALA A 136 33.20 -28.50 -15.49
C ALA A 136 34.52 -28.73 -14.73
N GLN A 137 34.77 -27.98 -13.65
CA GLN A 137 35.94 -28.17 -12.79
C GLN A 137 35.92 -29.55 -12.11
N PHE A 138 34.76 -29.97 -11.59
CA PHE A 138 34.59 -31.28 -10.98
C PHE A 138 34.86 -32.41 -11.97
N THR A 139 34.28 -32.35 -13.17
CA THR A 139 34.53 -33.35 -14.23
C THR A 139 36.01 -33.40 -14.62
N LYS A 140 36.68 -32.24 -14.73
CA LYS A 140 38.12 -32.19 -15.03
C LYS A 140 38.96 -32.81 -13.92
N LEU A 141 38.62 -32.55 -12.64
CA LEU A 141 39.29 -33.16 -11.49
C LEU A 141 39.12 -34.68 -11.50
N GLN A 142 37.93 -35.19 -11.82
CA GLN A 142 37.69 -36.62 -11.97
C GLN A 142 38.58 -37.24 -13.07
N SER A 143 38.63 -36.62 -14.25
CA SER A 143 39.50 -37.11 -15.34
C SER A 143 40.99 -37.08 -14.97
N MET A 144 41.44 -36.06 -14.22
CA MET A 144 42.81 -35.99 -13.72
C MET A 144 43.10 -37.11 -12.71
N GLN A 145 42.15 -37.44 -11.84
CA GLN A 145 42.28 -38.55 -10.89
C GLN A 145 42.39 -39.90 -11.61
N ASP A 146 41.60 -40.11 -12.66
CA ASP A 146 41.64 -41.32 -13.47
C ASP A 146 42.99 -41.44 -14.20
N GLN A 147 43.49 -40.34 -14.78
CA GLN A 147 44.81 -40.29 -15.42
C GLN A 147 45.94 -40.57 -14.42
N MET A 148 45.93 -39.94 -13.23
CA MET A 148 46.93 -40.21 -12.19
C MET A 148 46.93 -41.67 -11.76
N THR A 149 45.75 -42.28 -11.64
CA THR A 149 45.60 -43.70 -11.28
C THR A 149 46.21 -44.60 -12.36
N GLN A 150 45.97 -44.31 -13.65
CA GLN A 150 46.57 -45.03 -14.77
C GLN A 150 48.10 -44.86 -14.81
N THR A 151 48.61 -43.64 -14.59
CA THR A 151 50.06 -43.38 -14.54
C THR A 151 50.72 -44.10 -13.37
N MET A 152 50.12 -44.07 -12.17
CA MET A 152 50.62 -44.85 -11.03
C MET A 152 50.62 -46.35 -11.33
N GLY A 153 49.59 -46.87 -11.99
CA GLY A 153 49.54 -48.28 -12.42
C GLY A 153 50.68 -48.64 -13.38
N MET A 154 50.95 -47.81 -14.38
CA MET A 154 52.06 -48.01 -15.33
C MET A 154 53.44 -47.91 -14.68
N LEU A 155 53.63 -47.00 -13.71
CA LEU A 155 54.87 -46.93 -12.96
C LEU A 155 55.06 -48.20 -12.13
N ASN A 156 54.02 -48.64 -11.43
CA ASN A 156 54.10 -49.85 -10.60
C ASN A 156 54.35 -51.13 -11.42
N SER A 157 53.87 -51.19 -12.67
CA SER A 157 54.14 -52.33 -13.58
C SER A 157 55.55 -52.32 -14.18
N ASN A 158 56.25 -51.18 -14.20
CA ASN A 158 57.61 -51.06 -14.74
C ASN A 158 58.70 -51.26 -13.68
N PHE A 159 58.34 -51.34 -12.39
CA PHE A 159 59.26 -51.57 -11.26
C PHE A 159 59.11 -52.96 -10.60
N ILE A 160 58.43 -53.89 -11.29
CA ILE A 160 58.35 -55.32 -10.98
C ILE A 160 58.74 -56.09 -12.25
#